data_AF-B0M9H0-F1
#
_entry.id   AF-B0M9H0-F1
#
_cell.length_a   1.000
_cell.length_b   1.000
_cell.length_c   1.000
_cell.angle_alpha   90.00
_cell.angle_beta   90.00
_cell.angle_gamma   90.00
#
_symmetry.space_group_name_H-M   'P 1'
#
loop_
_entity.id
_entity.type
_entity.pdbx_description
1 polymer ?
#
loop_
_entity_poly.entity_id
_entity_poly.type
_entity_poly.pdbx_seq_one_letter_code
_entity_poly.pdbx_strand_id
1 'polypeptide(L)'
;MKKRIIAVFTILFAFTSILSVFPKSDISAASLKIRYGGKTRYYTGKQLNFTYAKKGISTKTPGIQMKSINMIPYYSILVKNGPKIKRSYSKKTGKLVLKYKNKTLTFYKNKKTCYVNGKKKTLSAAPVSVKYYTTKKYNILLPANFTIKNLGLDYSYISSAKRIHINKPGNSYLYTKNTATNYNKKTSDYIKAQTVKTYDKKKINYNNYVPTSTDPTHGYQYLRLNTYRTVNSSKYNSLLNSKVKSKSVLKNKGSVLNSAAKTYKIDPVYFLCQTILETGYGTSTLSQGKSITKVITGKSVVKDKKGNVTGFQKVNGKYQTKKISSKKVYNLYGIKAYDSDPQLCGFSYAYYQGWTSVDKAIKGAAKYVSQEYINNSTYKQNTLYKFRYNPNTKYIWHQYATDPGYAQKIGKLMYSQFRSAYATGNTLTFDRPKFK
;
A
#
# COMPACT_ATOMS: atom_id res chain seq x y z
N MET A 1 -10.58 28.15 2.62
CA MET A 1 -11.17 27.18 1.67
C MET A 1 -12.68 27.30 1.77
N LYS A 2 -13.35 27.83 0.75
CA LYS A 2 -14.83 27.88 0.69
C LYS A 2 -15.33 26.68 -0.12
N LYS A 3 -16.20 25.83 0.43
CA LYS A 3 -17.23 25.10 -0.33
C LYS A 3 -18.27 24.45 0.59
N ARG A 4 -19.47 25.06 0.54
CA ARG A 4 -20.68 24.75 1.27
C ARG A 4 -21.07 23.26 1.24
N ILE A 5 -21.37 22.76 2.45
CA ILE A 5 -22.48 21.88 2.87
C ILE A 5 -22.89 20.80 1.86
N ILE A 6 -22.50 19.55 2.14
CA ILE A 6 -23.12 18.37 1.52
C ILE A 6 -24.31 17.96 2.39
N ALA A 7 -25.49 18.03 1.80
CA ALA A 7 -26.75 17.55 2.35
C ALA A 7 -26.66 16.04 2.66
N VAL A 8 -27.15 15.68 3.85
CA VAL A 8 -27.31 14.30 4.31
C VAL A 8 -28.56 13.73 3.61
N PHE A 9 -28.37 12.77 2.71
CA PHE A 9 -29.46 11.90 2.25
C PHE A 9 -29.19 10.47 2.72
N THR A 10 -30.04 10.04 3.66
CA THR A 10 -30.10 8.69 4.22
C THR A 10 -30.71 7.77 3.16
N ILE A 11 -29.94 6.81 2.63
CA ILE A 11 -30.49 5.75 1.77
C ILE A 11 -30.10 4.38 2.32
N LEU A 12 -31.16 3.62 2.55
CA LEU A 12 -31.28 2.25 3.05
C LEU A 12 -30.45 1.26 2.23
N PHE A 13 -29.71 0.36 2.89
CA PHE A 13 -29.22 -0.86 2.26
C PHE A 13 -29.54 -2.07 3.16
N ALA A 14 -30.33 -2.98 2.60
CA ALA A 14 -30.43 -4.36 3.03
C ALA A 14 -29.24 -5.13 2.44
N PHE A 15 -28.52 -5.86 3.28
CA PHE A 15 -27.43 -6.75 2.89
C PHE A 15 -28.01 -8.15 2.71
N THR A 16 -28.09 -8.64 1.47
CA THR A 16 -28.20 -10.08 1.20
C THR A 16 -26.91 -10.53 0.52
N SER A 17 -26.08 -11.23 1.28
CA SER A 17 -24.87 -11.87 0.77
C SER A 17 -25.24 -13.16 0.04
N ILE A 18 -25.36 -13.10 -1.28
CA ILE A 18 -25.37 -14.31 -2.11
C ILE A 18 -23.90 -14.65 -2.40
N LEU A 19 -23.38 -15.69 -1.74
CA LEU A 19 -22.13 -16.34 -2.13
C LEU A 19 -22.36 -17.08 -3.45
N SER A 20 -21.96 -16.49 -4.57
CA SER A 20 -21.76 -17.24 -5.80
C SER A 20 -20.39 -17.90 -5.76
N VAL A 21 -20.38 -19.21 -5.50
CA VAL A 21 -19.20 -20.07 -5.61
C VAL A 21 -18.97 -20.32 -7.10
N PHE A 22 -18.08 -19.56 -7.72
CA PHE A 22 -17.55 -19.94 -9.03
C PHE A 22 -16.51 -21.05 -8.84
N PRO A 23 -16.57 -22.17 -9.59
CA PRO A 23 -15.55 -23.19 -9.56
C PRO A 23 -14.23 -22.56 -10.04
N LYS A 24 -13.26 -22.49 -9.14
CA LYS A 24 -11.88 -22.20 -9.50
C LYS A 24 -11.35 -23.45 -10.20
N SER A 25 -11.06 -23.36 -11.48
CA SER A 25 -10.25 -24.36 -12.17
C SER A 25 -8.85 -24.35 -11.55
N ASP A 26 -8.62 -25.22 -10.57
CA ASP A 26 -7.30 -25.45 -9.99
C ASP A 26 -6.47 -26.25 -11.00
N ILE A 27 -5.74 -25.54 -11.86
CA ILE A 27 -4.61 -26.14 -12.58
C ILE A 27 -3.61 -26.57 -11.50
N SER A 28 -3.62 -27.86 -11.18
CA SER A 28 -2.72 -28.47 -10.20
C SER A 28 -1.27 -28.17 -10.60
N ALA A 29 -0.58 -27.38 -9.79
CA ALA A 29 0.85 -27.14 -9.99
C ALA A 29 1.58 -28.48 -9.81
N ALA A 30 2.44 -28.84 -10.77
CA ALA A 30 3.22 -30.08 -10.73
C ALA A 30 3.83 -30.32 -9.33
N SER A 31 3.57 -31.50 -8.77
CA SER A 31 3.99 -31.85 -7.42
C SER A 31 5.52 -31.91 -7.33
N LEU A 32 6.11 -31.17 -6.38
CA LEU A 32 7.56 -31.08 -6.26
C LEU A 32 8.10 -32.16 -5.31
N LYS A 33 8.65 -33.25 -5.86
CA LYS A 33 9.24 -34.33 -5.06
C LYS A 33 10.60 -33.91 -4.48
N ILE A 34 10.71 -33.85 -3.15
CA ILE A 34 11.93 -33.48 -2.42
C ILE A 34 12.20 -34.40 -1.24
N ARG A 35 13.46 -34.46 -0.80
CA ARG A 35 13.84 -35.07 0.50
C ARG A 35 14.43 -34.00 1.42
N TYR A 36 13.87 -33.89 2.62
CA TYR A 36 14.31 -32.97 3.67
C TYR A 36 13.98 -33.55 5.05
N GLY A 37 14.88 -33.38 6.02
CA GLY A 37 14.71 -33.94 7.38
C GLY A 37 14.58 -35.47 7.38
N GLY A 38 15.37 -36.16 6.54
CA GLY A 38 15.35 -37.62 6.42
C GLY A 38 14.14 -38.21 5.69
N LYS A 39 13.09 -37.44 5.40
CA LYS A 39 11.86 -37.93 4.76
C LYS A 39 11.72 -37.43 3.33
N THR A 40 11.25 -38.32 2.45
CA THR A 40 10.84 -37.98 1.08
C THR A 40 9.39 -37.51 1.10
N ARG A 41 9.08 -36.41 0.42
CA ARG A 41 7.75 -35.80 0.41
C ARG A 41 7.44 -35.20 -0.97
N TYR A 42 6.17 -35.19 -1.34
CA TYR A 42 5.66 -34.33 -2.40
C TYR A 42 5.28 -32.99 -1.79
N TYR A 43 6.06 -31.96 -2.09
CA TYR A 43 5.89 -30.64 -1.50
C TYR A 43 4.72 -29.91 -2.17
N THR A 44 3.68 -29.65 -1.39
CA THR A 44 2.43 -28.97 -1.80
C THR A 44 2.42 -27.48 -1.48
N GLY A 45 3.44 -26.98 -0.78
CA GLY A 45 3.54 -25.56 -0.43
C GLY A 45 3.92 -24.67 -1.62
N LYS A 46 4.10 -23.37 -1.36
CA LYS A 46 4.45 -22.40 -2.41
C LYS A 46 5.85 -22.66 -2.94
N GLN A 47 5.92 -23.08 -4.19
CA GLN A 47 7.15 -23.08 -4.99
C GLN A 47 7.43 -21.65 -5.46
N LEU A 48 8.69 -21.22 -5.37
CA LEU A 48 9.11 -19.85 -5.60
C LEU A 48 9.98 -19.74 -6.86
N ASN A 49 9.70 -18.72 -7.64
CA ASN A 49 10.45 -18.33 -8.83
C ASN A 49 11.29 -17.08 -8.57
N PHE A 50 12.31 -16.84 -9.41
CA PHE A 50 13.27 -15.76 -9.18
C PHE A 50 13.49 -14.94 -10.43
N THR A 51 13.78 -13.66 -10.23
CA THR A 51 14.37 -12.81 -11.28
C THR A 51 15.61 -12.11 -10.74
N TYR A 52 16.60 -11.90 -11.59
CA TYR A 52 17.74 -11.03 -11.33
C TYR A 52 17.86 -9.99 -12.44
N ALA A 53 17.97 -8.70 -12.09
CA ALA A 53 18.08 -7.62 -13.06
C ALA A 53 16.97 -7.68 -14.14
N LYS A 54 15.70 -7.82 -13.71
CA LYS A 54 14.49 -8.02 -14.54
C LYS A 54 14.42 -9.35 -15.32
N LYS A 55 15.51 -10.08 -15.49
CA LYS A 55 15.55 -11.36 -16.21
C LYS A 55 15.08 -12.51 -15.31
N GLY A 56 14.21 -13.37 -15.84
CA GLY A 56 13.79 -14.61 -15.18
C GLY A 56 14.96 -15.57 -14.99
N ILE A 57 15.02 -16.24 -13.85
CA ILE A 57 15.99 -17.31 -13.59
C ILE A 57 15.27 -18.65 -13.73
N SER A 58 15.55 -19.37 -14.81
CA SER A 58 15.13 -20.76 -14.96
C SER A 58 15.94 -21.66 -14.03
N THR A 59 15.26 -22.59 -13.35
CA THR A 59 15.88 -23.52 -12.40
C THR A 59 15.06 -24.80 -12.28
N LYS A 60 15.75 -25.95 -12.22
CA LYS A 60 15.14 -27.24 -11.87
C LYS A 60 14.97 -27.43 -10.35
N THR A 61 15.57 -26.53 -9.56
CA THR A 61 15.44 -26.47 -8.09
C THR A 61 14.76 -25.16 -7.72
N PRO A 62 13.42 -25.08 -7.72
CA PRO A 62 12.70 -23.88 -7.31
C PRO A 62 12.95 -23.58 -5.83
N GLY A 63 12.67 -22.35 -5.40
CA GLY A 63 12.62 -22.05 -3.97
C GLY A 63 11.34 -22.61 -3.35
N ILE A 64 11.29 -22.66 -2.03
CA ILE A 64 10.10 -23.11 -1.30
C ILE A 64 9.79 -22.17 -0.15
N GLN A 65 8.53 -22.07 0.24
CA GLN A 65 8.13 -21.34 1.44
C GLN A 65 7.97 -22.32 2.63
N MET A 66 8.76 -22.14 3.69
CA MET A 66 8.70 -22.96 4.90
C MET A 66 8.25 -22.09 6.07
N LYS A 67 7.10 -22.41 6.68
CA LYS A 67 6.52 -21.62 7.79
C LYS A 67 6.50 -20.11 7.48
N SER A 68 5.98 -19.74 6.31
CA SER A 68 5.94 -18.36 5.79
C SER A 68 7.29 -17.69 5.51
N ILE A 69 8.40 -18.41 5.65
CA ILE A 69 9.74 -17.92 5.30
C ILE A 69 10.09 -18.41 3.90
N ASN A 70 10.43 -17.47 3.02
CA ASN A 70 10.87 -17.80 1.68
C ASN A 70 12.31 -18.32 1.70
N MET A 71 12.52 -19.53 1.23
CA MET A 71 13.81 -20.21 1.23
C MET A 71 14.39 -20.27 -0.18
N ILE A 72 15.60 -19.72 -0.37
CA ILE A 72 16.29 -19.61 -1.66
C ILE A 72 17.33 -20.73 -1.82
N PRO A 73 17.30 -21.51 -2.93
CA PRO A 73 18.36 -22.44 -3.26
C PRO A 73 19.60 -21.65 -3.70
N TYR A 74 20.56 -21.49 -2.79
CA TYR A 74 21.62 -20.49 -2.97
C TYR A 74 22.46 -20.76 -4.23
N TYR A 75 22.75 -22.03 -4.54
CA TYR A 75 23.70 -22.34 -5.60
C TYR A 75 23.13 -22.01 -6.99
N SER A 76 21.92 -22.45 -7.31
CA SER A 76 21.34 -22.20 -8.64
C SER A 76 21.01 -20.73 -8.84
N ILE A 77 20.48 -20.06 -7.81
CA ILE A 77 19.98 -18.69 -7.93
C ILE A 77 21.07 -17.64 -7.71
N LEU A 78 21.86 -17.77 -6.64
CA LEU A 78 22.82 -16.73 -6.24
C LEU A 78 24.20 -16.93 -6.88
N VAL A 79 24.64 -18.17 -7.04
CA VAL A 79 25.99 -18.50 -7.54
C VAL A 79 25.98 -18.72 -9.05
N LYS A 80 25.10 -19.57 -9.58
CA LYS A 80 25.14 -19.98 -10.99
C LYS A 80 24.43 -18.99 -11.92
N ASN A 81 23.17 -18.64 -11.67
CA ASN A 81 22.33 -17.96 -12.68
C ASN A 81 22.06 -16.47 -12.38
N GLY A 82 22.19 -16.01 -11.13
CA GLY A 82 21.93 -14.62 -10.75
C GLY A 82 23.20 -13.79 -10.60
N PRO A 83 23.44 -13.14 -9.44
CA PRO A 83 24.52 -12.16 -9.22
C PRO A 83 25.95 -12.72 -9.21
N LYS A 84 26.16 -14.02 -9.47
CA LYS A 84 27.48 -14.67 -9.49
C LYS A 84 28.25 -14.55 -8.17
N ILE A 85 27.57 -14.86 -7.07
CA ILE A 85 28.15 -14.80 -5.72
C ILE A 85 29.21 -15.89 -5.55
N LYS A 86 30.40 -15.51 -5.03
CA LYS A 86 31.46 -16.46 -4.71
C LYS A 86 31.05 -17.31 -3.51
N ARG A 87 31.37 -18.60 -3.54
CA ARG A 87 31.01 -19.54 -2.46
C ARG A 87 32.19 -20.40 -2.01
N SER A 88 32.17 -20.81 -0.74
CA SER A 88 32.92 -21.95 -0.21
C SER A 88 32.00 -22.78 0.69
N TYR A 89 32.07 -24.11 0.60
CA TYR A 89 31.23 -24.99 1.40
C TYR A 89 32.02 -26.21 1.89
N SER A 90 32.05 -26.43 3.20
CA SER A 90 32.61 -27.64 3.82
C SER A 90 31.48 -28.59 4.20
N LYS A 91 31.48 -29.80 3.62
CA LYS A 91 30.52 -30.86 3.96
C LYS A 91 30.68 -31.32 5.42
N LYS A 92 31.93 -31.47 5.88
CA LYS A 92 32.31 -31.93 7.24
C LYS A 92 31.71 -31.03 8.31
N THR A 93 31.90 -29.71 8.21
CA THR A 93 31.44 -28.76 9.23
C THR A 93 30.05 -28.17 8.93
N GLY A 94 29.54 -28.38 7.71
CA GLY A 94 28.31 -27.72 7.24
C GLY A 94 28.44 -26.21 7.07
N LYS A 95 29.66 -25.66 7.13
CA LYS A 95 29.95 -24.22 6.99
C LYS A 95 29.84 -23.80 5.52
N LEU A 96 28.95 -22.86 5.23
CA LEU A 96 28.77 -22.21 3.94
C LEU A 96 29.18 -20.74 4.05
N VAL A 97 30.15 -20.32 3.24
CA VAL A 97 30.57 -18.92 3.13
C VAL A 97 30.14 -18.38 1.78
N LEU A 98 29.44 -17.24 1.76
CA LEU A 98 29.08 -16.48 0.58
C LEU A 98 29.81 -15.13 0.60
N LYS A 99 30.49 -14.79 -0.50
CA LYS A 99 31.18 -13.51 -0.66
C LYS A 99 30.65 -12.75 -1.87
N TYR A 100 30.28 -11.49 -1.66
CA TYR A 100 29.85 -10.58 -2.72
C TYR A 100 30.38 -9.18 -2.43
N LYS A 101 31.28 -8.67 -3.28
CA LYS A 101 32.02 -7.43 -3.03
C LYS A 101 32.67 -7.47 -1.63
N ASN A 102 32.45 -6.45 -0.80
CA ASN A 102 32.93 -6.36 0.58
C ASN A 102 32.03 -7.04 1.62
N LYS A 103 31.02 -7.81 1.20
CA LYS A 103 30.11 -8.53 2.11
C LYS A 103 30.47 -10.01 2.17
N THR A 104 30.61 -10.52 3.38
CA THR A 104 30.84 -11.93 3.68
C THR A 104 29.76 -12.44 4.61
N LEU A 105 29.04 -13.49 4.19
CA LEU A 105 28.06 -14.18 5.02
C LEU A 105 28.53 -15.60 5.30
N THR A 106 28.53 -15.99 6.57
CA THR A 106 28.84 -17.36 7.01
C THR A 106 27.61 -17.99 7.62
N PHE A 107 27.16 -19.09 7.04
CA PHE A 107 26.03 -19.90 7.46
C PHE A 107 26.50 -21.27 7.91
N TYR A 108 25.72 -21.91 8.77
CA TYR A 108 25.93 -23.30 9.18
C TYR A 108 24.67 -24.09 8.92
N LYS A 109 24.80 -25.23 8.23
CA LYS A 109 23.70 -26.15 7.95
C LYS A 109 22.95 -26.48 9.25
N ASN A 110 21.62 -26.35 9.23
CA ASN A 110 20.69 -26.64 10.33
C ASN A 110 20.88 -25.78 11.61
N LYS A 111 21.68 -24.70 11.58
CA LYS A 111 21.81 -23.77 12.71
C LYS A 111 21.24 -22.40 12.37
N LYS A 112 20.53 -21.76 13.31
CA LYS A 112 20.05 -20.38 13.15
C LYS A 112 21.16 -19.33 13.33
N THR A 113 22.27 -19.71 13.96
CA THR A 113 23.43 -18.82 14.12
C THR A 113 24.15 -18.65 12.78
N CYS A 114 24.45 -17.40 12.44
CA CYS A 114 25.24 -17.04 11.26
C CYS A 114 26.11 -15.81 11.57
N TYR A 115 26.97 -15.45 10.63
CA TYR A 115 27.83 -14.27 10.75
C TYR A 115 27.72 -13.39 9.51
N VAL A 116 27.61 -12.08 9.73
CA VAL A 116 27.63 -11.04 8.70
C VAL A 116 28.88 -10.22 8.92
N ASN A 117 29.85 -10.28 8.01
CA ASN A 117 31.15 -9.64 8.15
C ASN A 117 31.80 -9.93 9.52
N GLY A 118 31.79 -11.20 9.93
CA GLY A 118 32.34 -11.64 11.23
C GLY A 118 31.45 -11.37 12.46
N LYS A 119 30.38 -10.56 12.34
CA LYS A 119 29.47 -10.29 13.47
C LYS A 119 28.36 -11.33 13.56
N LYS A 120 28.19 -11.94 14.74
CA LYS A 120 27.15 -12.96 15.01
C LYS A 120 25.74 -12.38 14.82
N LYS A 121 24.87 -13.15 14.17
CA LYS A 121 23.44 -12.85 13.93
C LYS A 121 22.59 -14.12 14.03
N THR A 122 21.29 -13.94 14.24
CA THR A 122 20.30 -15.03 14.32
C THR A 122 19.34 -14.98 13.14
N LEU A 123 19.16 -16.11 12.48
CA LEU A 123 18.24 -16.28 11.36
C LEU A 123 16.83 -16.60 11.83
N SER A 124 15.84 -16.13 11.07
CA SER A 124 14.44 -16.52 11.27
C SER A 124 14.19 -18.01 11.02
N ALA A 125 14.95 -18.62 10.10
CA ALA A 125 14.99 -20.07 9.86
C ALA A 125 16.43 -20.53 9.64
N ALA A 126 16.74 -21.75 10.08
CA ALA A 126 18.04 -22.34 9.81
C ALA A 126 18.20 -22.66 8.30
N PRO A 127 19.43 -22.62 7.76
CA PRO A 127 19.75 -23.20 6.46
C PRO A 127 19.39 -24.67 6.43
N VAL A 128 18.77 -25.13 5.35
CA VAL A 128 18.30 -26.52 5.22
C VAL A 128 18.85 -27.18 3.97
N SER A 129 19.26 -28.45 4.05
CA SER A 129 19.68 -29.22 2.88
C SER A 129 18.50 -29.98 2.30
N VAL A 130 18.19 -29.74 1.03
CA VAL A 130 17.04 -30.35 0.33
C VAL A 130 17.53 -31.07 -0.92
N LYS A 131 17.18 -32.36 -1.06
CA LYS A 131 17.38 -33.10 -2.32
C LYS A 131 16.21 -32.83 -3.25
N TYR A 132 16.49 -32.39 -4.46
CA TYR A 132 15.50 -32.25 -5.52
C TYR A 132 15.56 -33.46 -6.43
N TYR A 133 14.48 -34.23 -6.53
CA TYR A 133 14.48 -35.44 -7.36
C TYR A 133 14.58 -35.14 -8.85
N THR A 134 14.14 -33.97 -9.29
CA THR A 134 14.31 -33.44 -10.66
C THR A 134 15.77 -33.36 -11.11
N THR A 135 16.71 -33.22 -10.17
CA THR A 135 18.16 -33.12 -10.47
C THR A 135 18.99 -34.20 -9.78
N LYS A 136 18.35 -35.01 -8.92
CA LYS A 136 18.98 -35.96 -7.99
C LYS A 136 20.05 -35.33 -7.06
N LYS A 137 20.16 -33.99 -6.99
CA LYS A 137 21.18 -33.24 -6.23
C LYS A 137 20.61 -32.58 -4.97
N TYR A 138 21.47 -32.43 -3.96
CA TYR A 138 21.19 -31.61 -2.77
C TYR A 138 21.51 -30.14 -3.04
N ASN A 139 20.67 -29.26 -2.51
CA ASN A 139 20.90 -27.82 -2.48
C ASN A 139 20.67 -27.31 -1.05
N ILE A 140 21.45 -26.31 -0.63
CA ILE A 140 21.21 -25.64 0.64
C ILE A 140 20.24 -24.49 0.39
N LEU A 141 19.18 -24.43 1.17
CA LEU A 141 18.20 -23.40 1.11
C LEU A 141 18.41 -22.43 2.27
N LEU A 142 18.47 -21.14 1.96
CA LEU A 142 18.73 -20.06 2.92
C LEU A 142 17.51 -19.15 3.07
N PRO A 143 17.31 -18.46 4.21
CA PRO A 143 16.25 -17.45 4.32
C PRO A 143 16.49 -16.28 3.35
N ALA A 144 15.70 -16.20 2.28
CA ALA A 144 16.00 -15.37 1.11
C ALA A 144 16.14 -13.87 1.45
N ASN A 145 15.19 -13.31 2.19
CA ASN A 145 15.19 -11.90 2.59
C ASN A 145 16.48 -11.53 3.37
N PHE A 146 16.85 -12.35 4.36
CA PHE A 146 18.05 -12.12 5.16
C PHE A 146 19.30 -12.21 4.28
N THR A 147 19.44 -13.30 3.52
CA THR A 147 20.63 -13.56 2.71
C THR A 147 20.84 -12.45 1.68
N ILE A 148 19.83 -12.13 0.87
CA ILE A 148 19.94 -11.17 -0.23
C ILE A 148 20.25 -9.76 0.29
N LYS A 149 19.54 -9.29 1.32
CA LYS A 149 19.80 -7.96 1.90
C LYS A 149 21.18 -7.83 2.52
N ASN A 150 21.63 -8.85 3.27
CA ASN A 150 22.95 -8.80 3.91
C ASN A 150 24.12 -8.99 2.93
N LEU A 151 23.86 -9.45 1.71
CA LEU A 151 24.81 -9.39 0.58
C LEU A 151 24.84 -8.01 -0.09
N GLY A 152 24.05 -7.04 0.39
CA GLY A 152 23.96 -5.71 -0.22
C GLY A 152 23.23 -5.73 -1.56
N LEU A 153 22.21 -6.58 -1.71
CA LEU A 153 21.33 -6.63 -2.87
C LEU A 153 19.90 -6.25 -2.47
N ASP A 154 19.13 -5.72 -3.42
CA ASP A 154 17.73 -5.41 -3.21
C ASP A 154 16.88 -6.69 -3.29
N TYR A 155 16.01 -6.87 -2.31
CA TYR A 155 15.06 -7.97 -2.19
C TYR A 155 13.63 -7.45 -2.22
N SER A 156 12.79 -8.06 -3.05
CA SER A 156 11.35 -7.98 -2.94
C SER A 156 10.70 -9.34 -3.17
N TYR A 157 9.50 -9.52 -2.63
CA TYR A 157 8.70 -10.72 -2.83
C TYR A 157 7.26 -10.34 -3.20
N ILE A 158 6.84 -10.75 -4.39
CA ILE A 158 5.49 -10.55 -4.91
C ILE A 158 4.73 -11.85 -4.70
N SER A 159 3.87 -11.89 -3.67
CA SER A 159 3.19 -13.12 -3.25
C SER A 159 2.23 -13.67 -4.30
N SER A 160 1.54 -12.81 -5.07
CA SER A 160 0.62 -13.25 -6.13
C SER A 160 1.37 -13.97 -7.26
N ALA A 161 2.57 -13.50 -7.59
CA ALA A 161 3.45 -14.13 -8.59
C ALA A 161 4.33 -15.25 -8.03
N LYS A 162 4.26 -15.52 -6.71
CA LYS A 162 5.17 -16.42 -5.97
C LYS A 162 6.64 -16.17 -6.34
N ARG A 163 7.01 -14.89 -6.53
CA ARG A 163 8.27 -14.50 -7.17
C ARG A 163 9.11 -13.59 -6.28
N ILE A 164 10.39 -13.93 -6.16
CA ILE A 164 11.40 -13.08 -5.52
C ILE A 164 12.16 -12.33 -6.60
N HIS A 165 12.26 -11.02 -6.44
CA HIS A 165 13.10 -10.19 -7.30
C HIS A 165 14.38 -9.80 -6.55
N ILE A 166 15.50 -10.01 -7.23
CA ILE A 166 16.85 -9.70 -6.76
C ILE A 166 17.42 -8.63 -7.68
N ASN A 167 17.93 -7.52 -7.14
CA ASN A 167 18.57 -6.49 -7.98
C ASN A 167 19.82 -5.92 -7.32
N LYS A 168 20.66 -5.29 -8.15
CA LYS A 168 21.72 -4.40 -7.65
C LYS A 168 21.07 -3.23 -6.90
N PRO A 169 21.66 -2.74 -5.80
CA PRO A 169 21.16 -1.56 -5.10
C PRO A 169 20.90 -0.40 -6.05
N GLY A 170 19.84 0.36 -5.78
CA GLY A 170 19.49 1.55 -6.56
C GLY A 170 18.75 1.26 -7.87
N ASN A 171 18.75 0.01 -8.35
CA ASN A 171 18.01 -0.39 -9.54
C ASN A 171 16.65 -0.99 -9.17
N SER A 172 15.57 -0.24 -9.46
CA SER A 172 14.19 -0.70 -9.26
C SER A 172 13.49 -0.88 -10.60
N TYR A 173 13.12 -2.12 -10.91
CA TYR A 173 12.39 -2.45 -12.13
C TYR A 173 10.92 -2.59 -11.82
N LEU A 174 10.10 -1.72 -12.40
CA LEU A 174 8.64 -1.78 -12.29
C LEU A 174 8.07 -2.32 -13.60
N TYR A 175 7.08 -3.20 -13.49
CA TYR A 175 6.27 -3.63 -14.62
C TYR A 175 5.04 -2.76 -14.72
N THR A 176 4.45 -2.68 -15.91
CA THR A 176 3.22 -1.92 -16.15
C THR A 176 2.15 -2.82 -16.75
N LYS A 177 0.89 -2.55 -16.42
CA LYS A 177 -0.29 -3.15 -17.04
C LYS A 177 -1.30 -2.04 -17.29
N ASN A 178 -2.00 -2.08 -18.42
CA ASN A 178 -3.08 -1.13 -18.71
C ASN A 178 -4.43 -1.83 -18.66
N THR A 179 -5.44 -1.08 -18.24
CA THR A 179 -6.86 -1.44 -18.19
C THR A 179 -7.67 -0.18 -18.48
N ALA A 180 -8.97 -0.34 -18.72
CA ALA A 180 -9.88 0.79 -18.88
C ALA A 180 -11.17 0.58 -18.11
N THR A 181 -11.84 1.68 -17.77
CA THR A 181 -13.15 1.69 -17.15
C THR A 181 -14.10 2.51 -18.00
N ASN A 182 -15.23 1.91 -18.37
CA ASN A 182 -16.28 2.60 -19.09
C ASN A 182 -16.97 3.62 -18.18
N TYR A 183 -17.07 4.86 -18.65
CA TYR A 183 -17.86 5.93 -18.03
C TYR A 183 -19.25 5.92 -18.64
N ASN A 184 -20.29 6.19 -17.85
CA ASN A 184 -21.68 5.99 -18.28
C ASN A 184 -22.24 7.08 -19.22
N LYS A 185 -21.44 8.10 -19.57
CA LYS A 185 -21.80 9.23 -20.43
C LYS A 185 -20.71 9.52 -21.46
N LYS A 186 -21.08 10.24 -22.54
CA LYS A 186 -20.15 10.90 -23.44
C LYS A 186 -19.38 11.98 -22.68
N THR A 187 -18.19 12.35 -23.15
CA THR A 187 -17.31 13.33 -22.49
C THR A 187 -18.02 14.67 -22.23
N SER A 188 -18.69 15.23 -23.23
CA SER A 188 -19.39 16.53 -23.14
C SER A 188 -20.50 16.51 -22.07
N ASP A 189 -21.32 15.47 -22.07
CA ASP A 189 -22.40 15.29 -21.09
C ASP A 189 -21.85 15.08 -19.67
N TYR A 190 -20.73 14.34 -19.56
CA TYR A 190 -20.07 14.14 -18.29
C TYR A 190 -19.53 15.45 -17.71
N ILE A 191 -18.93 16.31 -18.54
CA ILE A 191 -18.47 17.64 -18.13
C ILE A 191 -19.64 18.49 -17.64
N LYS A 192 -20.76 18.51 -18.38
CA LYS A 192 -21.97 19.26 -18.01
C LYS A 192 -22.51 18.81 -16.64
N ALA A 193 -22.47 17.50 -16.36
CA ALA A 193 -22.94 16.92 -15.11
C ALA A 193 -22.12 17.33 -13.87
N GLN A 194 -20.89 17.83 -14.02
CA GLN A 194 -20.09 18.28 -12.88
C GLN A 194 -20.77 19.45 -12.15
N THR A 195 -21.07 19.27 -10.86
CA THR A 195 -21.84 20.23 -10.05
C THR A 195 -21.01 21.42 -9.58
N VAL A 196 -19.71 21.23 -9.41
CA VAL A 196 -18.79 22.28 -8.97
C VAL A 196 -18.41 23.15 -10.16
N LYS A 197 -18.85 24.42 -10.20
CA LYS A 197 -18.54 25.34 -11.31
C LYS A 197 -17.34 26.26 -11.06
N THR A 198 -17.02 26.53 -9.79
CA THR A 198 -15.90 27.40 -9.39
C THR A 198 -14.96 26.71 -8.39
N TYR A 199 -13.69 27.05 -8.43
CA TYR A 199 -12.69 26.67 -7.44
C TYR A 199 -11.69 27.81 -7.27
N ASP A 200 -11.36 28.15 -6.03
CA ASP A 200 -10.48 29.27 -5.71
C ASP A 200 -10.87 30.59 -6.41
N LYS A 201 -12.17 30.93 -6.32
CA LYS A 201 -12.80 32.10 -6.97
C LYS A 201 -12.71 32.14 -8.50
N LYS A 202 -12.23 31.08 -9.16
CA LYS A 202 -12.12 30.99 -10.63
C LYS A 202 -13.10 29.98 -11.20
N LYS A 203 -13.62 30.24 -12.41
CA LYS A 203 -14.43 29.29 -13.18
C LYS A 203 -13.56 28.09 -13.59
N ILE A 204 -14.10 26.88 -13.47
CA ILE A 204 -13.38 25.66 -13.84
C ILE A 204 -13.57 25.39 -15.32
N ASN A 205 -12.47 25.22 -16.06
CA ASN A 205 -12.48 24.59 -17.37
C ASN A 205 -12.22 23.08 -17.21
N TYR A 206 -13.29 22.26 -17.28
CA TYR A 206 -13.18 20.82 -17.08
C TYR A 206 -12.48 20.08 -18.22
N ASN A 207 -12.36 20.68 -19.41
CA ASN A 207 -11.58 20.09 -20.50
C ASN A 207 -10.10 19.90 -20.12
N ASN A 208 -9.60 20.68 -19.15
CA ASN A 208 -8.25 20.54 -18.63
C ASN A 208 -8.08 19.35 -17.66
N TYR A 209 -9.15 18.58 -17.43
CA TYR A 209 -9.15 17.48 -16.46
C TYR A 209 -9.96 16.25 -16.89
N VAL A 210 -10.93 16.38 -17.80
CA VAL A 210 -11.87 15.31 -18.15
C VAL A 210 -12.13 15.20 -19.65
N PRO A 211 -11.56 14.19 -20.33
CA PRO A 211 -10.18 13.72 -20.24
C PRO A 211 -9.21 14.75 -20.84
N THR A 212 -7.93 14.66 -20.49
CA THR A 212 -6.89 15.55 -21.03
C THR A 212 -6.12 14.88 -22.16
N SER A 213 -5.76 15.64 -23.20
CA SER A 213 -4.82 15.19 -24.24
C SER A 213 -3.40 15.02 -23.69
N THR A 214 -3.05 15.79 -22.66
CA THR A 214 -1.75 15.71 -21.97
C THR A 214 -1.94 15.24 -20.53
N ASP A 215 -1.25 14.16 -20.13
CA ASP A 215 -1.25 13.66 -18.76
C ASP A 215 0.06 14.05 -18.03
N PRO A 216 0.06 15.13 -17.23
CA PRO A 216 1.27 15.59 -16.54
C PRO A 216 1.73 14.62 -15.43
N THR A 217 0.93 13.61 -15.11
CA THR A 217 1.23 12.64 -14.06
C THR A 217 1.91 11.38 -14.57
N HIS A 218 2.16 11.27 -15.89
CA HIS A 218 2.74 10.08 -16.50
C HIS A 218 1.95 8.80 -16.15
N GLY A 219 0.62 8.88 -16.19
CA GLY A 219 -0.29 7.80 -15.87
C GLY A 219 -0.66 7.67 -14.39
N TYR A 220 0.05 8.32 -13.46
CA TYR A 220 -0.14 8.06 -12.02
C TYR A 220 -1.51 8.47 -11.47
N GLN A 221 -2.21 9.42 -12.09
CA GLN A 221 -3.62 9.67 -11.75
C GLN A 221 -4.54 8.48 -12.07
N TYR A 222 -4.13 7.60 -12.98
CA TYR A 222 -4.86 6.39 -13.38
C TYR A 222 -4.36 5.13 -12.66
N LEU A 223 -3.38 5.22 -11.75
CA LEU A 223 -2.87 4.04 -11.05
C LEU A 223 -3.96 3.40 -10.17
N ARG A 224 -4.14 2.07 -10.27
CA ARG A 224 -4.99 1.28 -9.38
C ARG A 224 -4.46 1.33 -7.95
N LEU A 225 -5.28 1.87 -7.05
CA LEU A 225 -4.98 2.11 -5.64
C LEU A 225 -5.44 0.98 -4.73
N ASN A 226 -6.33 0.11 -5.18
CA ASN A 226 -6.86 -1.04 -4.43
C ASN A 226 -5.91 -2.26 -4.44
N THR A 227 -4.60 -1.99 -4.42
CA THR A 227 -3.57 -3.03 -4.44
C THR A 227 -2.39 -2.55 -3.61
N TYR A 228 -2.11 -3.28 -2.52
CA TYR A 228 -0.88 -3.06 -1.80
C TYR A 228 0.33 -3.50 -2.65
N ARG A 229 1.29 -2.59 -2.81
CA ARG A 229 2.57 -2.82 -3.49
C ARG A 229 3.70 -2.73 -2.49
N THR A 230 4.68 -3.62 -2.59
CA THR A 230 5.81 -3.59 -1.64
C THR A 230 6.69 -2.36 -1.86
N VAL A 231 7.24 -1.78 -0.79
CA VAL A 231 8.15 -0.63 -0.85
C VAL A 231 9.53 -0.97 -0.27
N ASN A 232 10.57 -0.26 -0.69
CA ASN A 232 11.83 -0.23 0.05
C ASN A 232 11.61 0.63 1.30
N SER A 233 11.45 0.02 2.48
CA SER A 233 11.07 0.71 3.70
C SER A 233 12.00 1.86 4.10
N SER A 234 13.32 1.67 3.95
CA SER A 234 14.30 2.71 4.27
C SER A 234 14.13 3.90 3.34
N LYS A 235 14.07 3.66 2.03
CA LYS A 235 13.88 4.72 1.04
C LYS A 235 12.54 5.41 1.19
N TYR A 236 11.47 4.67 1.46
CA TYR A 236 10.14 5.20 1.71
C TYR A 236 10.12 6.15 2.91
N ASN A 237 10.76 5.78 4.01
CA ASN A 237 10.86 6.65 5.18
C ASN A 237 11.78 7.86 4.96
N SER A 238 12.93 7.67 4.29
CA SER A 238 13.84 8.77 3.96
C SER A 238 13.20 9.80 3.03
N LEU A 239 12.45 9.35 2.01
CA LEU A 239 11.71 10.24 1.11
C LEU A 239 10.62 11.01 1.85
N LEU A 240 9.88 10.38 2.78
CA LEU A 240 8.93 11.12 3.62
C LEU A 240 9.66 12.20 4.43
N ASN A 241 10.74 11.81 5.10
CA ASN A 241 11.50 12.69 5.99
C ASN A 241 12.19 13.84 5.28
N SER A 242 12.51 13.73 3.99
CA SER A 242 13.08 14.81 3.18
C SER A 242 12.03 15.82 2.70
N LYS A 243 10.74 15.48 2.78
CA LYS A 243 9.64 16.37 2.37
C LYS A 243 8.94 17.06 3.54
N VAL A 244 9.19 16.62 4.77
CA VAL A 244 8.53 17.18 5.95
C VAL A 244 9.54 17.84 6.89
N LYS A 245 9.14 18.98 7.46
CA LYS A 245 9.91 19.71 8.47
C LYS A 245 10.06 18.87 9.75
N SER A 246 11.06 19.19 10.59
CA SER A 246 11.28 18.53 11.89
C SER A 246 10.03 18.49 12.76
N LYS A 247 9.28 19.60 12.83
CA LYS A 247 8.03 19.74 13.60
C LYS A 247 6.81 19.04 13.00
N SER A 248 6.93 18.41 11.84
CA SER A 248 5.81 17.72 11.21
C SER A 248 5.42 16.48 12.02
N VAL A 249 4.11 16.28 12.23
CA VAL A 249 3.61 15.05 12.86
C VAL A 249 3.92 13.80 12.05
N LEU A 250 4.23 13.94 10.75
CA LEU A 250 4.56 12.84 9.86
C LEU A 250 6.05 12.46 9.91
N LYS A 251 6.90 13.21 10.63
CA LYS A 251 8.32 12.86 10.75
C LYS A 251 8.48 11.44 11.29
N ASN A 252 9.29 10.63 10.62
CA ASN A 252 9.56 9.23 10.94
C ASN A 252 8.33 8.28 10.88
N LYS A 253 7.21 8.71 10.28
CA LYS A 253 5.98 7.89 10.20
C LYS A 253 5.91 6.97 8.98
N GLY A 254 7.00 6.81 8.23
CA GLY A 254 7.03 5.97 7.02
C GLY A 254 6.63 4.51 7.30
N SER A 255 7.11 3.94 8.41
CA SER A 255 6.75 2.56 8.80
C SER A 255 5.25 2.41 9.11
N VAL A 256 4.66 3.40 9.79
CA VAL A 256 3.24 3.40 10.17
C VAL A 256 2.35 3.55 8.93
N LEU A 257 2.70 4.47 8.02
CA LEU A 257 2.00 4.66 6.74
C LEU A 257 2.01 3.38 5.90
N ASN A 258 3.18 2.75 5.72
CA ASN A 258 3.31 1.52 4.96
C ASN A 258 2.52 0.36 5.60
N SER A 259 2.54 0.25 6.93
CA SER A 259 1.79 -0.77 7.67
C SER A 259 0.28 -0.58 7.51
N ALA A 260 -0.21 0.67 7.64
CA ALA A 260 -1.62 0.99 7.44
C ALA A 260 -2.06 0.70 5.99
N ALA A 261 -1.26 1.10 4.99
CA ALA A 261 -1.55 0.80 3.59
C ALA A 261 -1.66 -0.70 3.32
N LYS A 262 -0.77 -1.50 3.92
CA LYS A 262 -0.82 -2.96 3.85
C LYS A 262 -2.09 -3.54 4.48
N THR A 263 -2.42 -3.11 5.69
CA THR A 263 -3.62 -3.56 6.42
C THR A 263 -4.89 -3.30 5.63
N TYR A 264 -5.01 -2.10 5.05
CA TYR A 264 -6.21 -1.68 4.34
C TYR A 264 -6.16 -1.96 2.83
N LYS A 265 -5.16 -2.73 2.37
CA LYS A 265 -4.99 -3.18 0.98
C LYS A 265 -5.02 -2.02 -0.04
N ILE A 266 -4.36 -0.92 0.31
CA ILE A 266 -4.22 0.25 -0.56
C ILE A 266 -2.76 0.45 -0.98
N ASP A 267 -2.55 1.18 -2.07
CA ASP A 267 -1.21 1.50 -2.56
C ASP A 267 -0.47 2.42 -1.57
N PRO A 268 0.72 2.04 -1.06
CA PRO A 268 1.41 2.83 -0.04
C PRO A 268 1.99 4.14 -0.56
N VAL A 269 2.45 4.20 -1.82
CA VAL A 269 3.02 5.45 -2.36
C VAL A 269 1.92 6.48 -2.55
N TYR A 270 0.74 6.07 -3.04
CA TYR A 270 -0.45 6.92 -3.05
C TYR A 270 -0.79 7.39 -1.63
N PHE A 271 -0.89 6.46 -0.68
CA PHE A 271 -1.33 6.78 0.68
C PHE A 271 -0.38 7.77 1.37
N LEU A 272 0.94 7.67 1.13
CA LEU A 272 1.91 8.66 1.55
C LEU A 272 1.63 10.03 0.93
N CYS A 273 1.52 10.10 -0.40
CA CYS A 273 1.33 11.37 -1.12
C CYS A 273 0.01 12.07 -0.74
N GLN A 274 -1.07 11.30 -0.64
CA GLN A 274 -2.36 11.73 -0.11
C GLN A 274 -2.19 12.31 1.30
N THR A 275 -1.52 11.59 2.20
CA THR A 275 -1.34 12.03 3.59
C THR A 275 -0.54 13.32 3.68
N ILE A 276 0.50 13.48 2.87
CA ILE A 276 1.27 14.73 2.80
C ILE A 276 0.38 15.89 2.35
N LEU A 277 -0.40 15.71 1.28
CA LEU A 277 -1.25 16.77 0.75
C LEU A 277 -2.34 17.19 1.76
N GLU A 278 -3.08 16.22 2.29
CA GLU A 278 -4.22 16.46 3.20
C GLU A 278 -3.81 17.14 4.51
N THR A 279 -2.62 16.82 5.01
CA THR A 279 -2.14 17.37 6.28
C THR A 279 -1.38 18.68 6.12
N GLY A 280 -1.19 19.18 4.90
CA GLY A 280 -0.24 20.26 4.63
C GLY A 280 1.16 19.90 5.13
N TYR A 281 1.71 18.78 4.66
CA TYR A 281 3.01 18.24 5.09
C TYR A 281 3.10 17.97 6.60
N GLY A 282 1.99 17.60 7.24
CA GLY A 282 1.88 17.30 8.67
C GLY A 282 1.87 18.54 9.57
N THR A 283 1.41 19.68 9.06
CA THR A 283 1.41 20.97 9.79
C THR A 283 0.04 21.62 9.95
N SER A 284 -1.00 21.13 9.28
CA SER A 284 -2.36 21.63 9.46
C SER A 284 -2.83 21.49 10.92
N THR A 285 -3.69 22.39 11.38
CA THR A 285 -4.22 22.41 12.75
C THR A 285 -4.81 21.07 13.19
N LEU A 286 -5.64 20.46 12.33
CA LEU A 286 -6.26 19.15 12.65
C LEU A 286 -5.23 18.02 12.70
N SER A 287 -4.18 18.08 11.86
CA SER A 287 -3.12 17.08 11.85
C SER A 287 -2.16 17.19 13.03
N GLN A 288 -1.86 18.40 13.50
CA GLN A 288 -1.06 18.63 14.72
C GLN A 288 -1.77 18.11 15.98
N GLY A 289 -3.09 18.02 15.90
CA GLY A 289 -3.95 17.57 16.98
C GLY A 289 -4.18 18.64 18.04
N LYS A 290 -5.20 18.43 18.87
CA LYS A 290 -5.59 19.37 19.93
C LYS A 290 -6.02 18.59 21.16
N SER A 291 -5.65 19.08 22.34
CA SER A 291 -6.27 18.67 23.60
C SER A 291 -7.65 19.31 23.68
N ILE A 292 -8.69 18.49 23.60
CA ILE A 292 -10.08 18.95 23.64
C ILE A 292 -10.71 18.63 24.99
N THR A 293 -11.59 19.52 25.44
CA THR A 293 -12.39 19.38 26.66
C THR A 293 -13.90 19.43 26.39
N LYS A 294 -14.28 19.45 25.10
CA LYS A 294 -15.66 19.55 24.63
C LYS A 294 -15.85 18.73 23.35
N VAL A 295 -16.94 17.99 23.25
CA VAL A 295 -17.32 17.20 22.06
C VAL A 295 -18.80 17.35 21.73
N ILE A 296 -19.15 17.16 20.45
CA ILE A 296 -20.55 17.08 19.98
C ILE A 296 -21.23 15.85 20.61
N THR A 297 -22.47 15.99 21.05
CA THR A 297 -23.22 14.93 21.75
C THR A 297 -24.72 14.95 21.42
N GLY A 298 -25.49 14.07 22.09
CA GLY A 298 -26.94 14.03 22.00
C GLY A 298 -27.45 13.81 20.57
N LYS A 299 -28.54 14.50 20.24
CA LYS A 299 -29.20 14.41 18.92
C LYS A 299 -28.33 14.98 17.78
N SER A 300 -27.25 15.67 18.10
CA SER A 300 -26.27 16.15 17.10
C SER A 300 -25.30 15.07 16.62
N VAL A 301 -25.24 13.88 17.25
CA VAL A 301 -24.38 12.77 16.81
C VAL A 301 -25.15 11.86 15.87
N VAL A 302 -24.66 11.71 14.65
CA VAL A 302 -25.23 10.78 13.66
C VAL A 302 -24.50 9.44 13.78
N LYS A 303 -25.26 8.35 13.90
CA LYS A 303 -24.74 6.98 14.03
C LYS A 303 -25.26 6.06 12.93
N ASP A 304 -24.48 5.04 12.58
CA ASP A 304 -24.98 3.92 11.78
C ASP A 304 -25.81 2.95 12.63
N LYS A 305 -26.39 1.93 11.97
CA LYS A 305 -27.16 0.86 12.62
C LYS A 305 -26.38 0.07 13.68
N LYS A 306 -25.04 0.13 13.64
CA LYS A 306 -24.15 -0.54 14.60
C LYS A 306 -23.71 0.39 15.73
N GLY A 307 -24.27 1.61 15.80
CA GLY A 307 -23.95 2.61 16.81
C GLY A 307 -22.64 3.37 16.58
N ASN A 308 -21.96 3.17 15.45
CA ASN A 308 -20.72 3.91 15.14
C ASN A 308 -21.06 5.33 14.72
N VAL A 309 -20.33 6.31 15.24
CA VAL A 309 -20.49 7.71 14.83
C VAL A 309 -20.02 7.89 13.38
N THR A 310 -20.91 8.39 12.52
CA THR A 310 -20.67 8.62 11.08
C THR A 310 -20.68 10.09 10.68
N GLY A 311 -21.07 10.98 11.60
CA GLY A 311 -21.06 12.42 11.37
C GLY A 311 -21.82 13.19 12.44
N PHE A 312 -22.13 14.44 12.12
CA PHE A 312 -22.86 15.34 12.99
C PHE A 312 -23.98 16.06 12.25
N GLN A 313 -24.95 16.56 13.01
CA GLN A 313 -26.03 17.42 12.53
C GLN A 313 -26.34 18.51 13.55
N LYS A 314 -26.85 19.63 13.07
CA LYS A 314 -27.34 20.71 13.94
C LYS A 314 -28.76 20.39 14.39
N VAL A 315 -29.07 20.73 15.65
CA VAL A 315 -30.42 20.69 16.22
C VAL A 315 -30.78 22.14 16.54
N ASN A 316 -31.87 22.64 15.98
CA ASN A 316 -32.28 24.04 16.09
C ASN A 316 -31.13 25.02 15.74
N GLY A 317 -30.43 24.74 14.63
CA GLY A 317 -29.34 25.58 14.11
C GLY A 317 -27.98 25.47 14.84
N LYS A 318 -27.90 24.75 15.97
CA LYS A 318 -26.68 24.63 16.80
C LYS A 318 -26.26 23.17 17.02
N TYR A 319 -24.98 22.95 17.31
CA TYR A 319 -24.50 21.63 17.75
C TYR A 319 -24.69 21.48 19.25
N GLN A 320 -25.32 20.40 19.68
CA GLN A 320 -25.33 20.01 21.09
C GLN A 320 -23.93 19.52 21.47
N THR A 321 -23.40 19.99 22.60
CA THR A 321 -22.06 19.64 23.07
C THR A 321 -22.06 19.30 24.55
N LYS A 322 -21.09 18.48 24.98
CA LYS A 322 -20.82 18.23 26.40
C LYS A 322 -19.35 18.46 26.72
N LYS A 323 -19.08 18.84 27.98
CA LYS A 323 -17.73 18.84 28.56
C LYS A 323 -17.24 17.40 28.74
N ILE A 324 -15.95 17.20 28.56
CA ILE A 324 -15.25 15.93 28.79
C ILE A 324 -13.92 16.20 29.48
N SER A 325 -13.32 15.18 30.10
CA SER A 325 -11.93 15.25 30.52
C SER A 325 -11.02 15.51 29.32
N SER A 326 -9.95 16.26 29.56
CA SER A 326 -9.02 16.69 28.50
C SER A 326 -8.45 15.49 27.75
N LYS A 327 -8.62 15.47 26.42
CA LYS A 327 -8.13 14.38 25.57
C LYS A 327 -7.44 14.94 24.33
N LYS A 328 -6.19 14.55 24.09
CA LYS A 328 -5.48 14.87 22.84
C LYS A 328 -5.95 13.98 21.71
N VAL A 329 -6.40 14.58 20.61
CA VAL A 329 -6.91 13.89 19.41
C VAL A 329 -6.32 14.48 18.13
N TYR A 330 -6.29 13.68 17.07
CA TYR A 330 -5.68 14.01 15.78
C TYR A 330 -6.62 13.66 14.64
N ASN A 331 -6.75 14.53 13.63
CA ASN A 331 -7.54 14.25 12.43
C ASN A 331 -6.74 14.68 11.18
N LEU A 332 -6.09 13.71 10.54
CA LEU A 332 -5.14 14.03 9.47
C LEU A 332 -5.80 14.55 8.19
N TYR A 333 -7.00 14.06 7.87
CA TYR A 333 -7.66 14.29 6.58
C TYR A 333 -8.88 15.21 6.73
N GLY A 334 -9.05 15.86 7.89
CA GLY A 334 -10.24 16.65 8.19
C GLY A 334 -11.54 15.84 8.05
N ILE A 335 -11.51 14.55 8.37
CA ILE A 335 -12.67 13.67 8.20
C ILE A 335 -13.79 14.19 9.11
N LYS A 336 -14.93 14.53 8.49
CA LYS A 336 -16.09 15.17 9.14
C LYS A 336 -15.80 16.53 9.78
N ALA A 337 -14.79 17.26 9.29
CA ALA A 337 -14.55 18.66 9.65
C ALA A 337 -15.43 19.58 8.78
N TYR A 338 -16.65 19.86 9.23
CA TYR A 338 -17.62 20.65 8.45
C TYR A 338 -17.30 22.15 8.47
N ASP A 339 -17.50 22.84 7.35
CA ASP A 339 -17.26 24.29 7.19
C ASP A 339 -17.88 25.15 8.30
N SER A 340 -19.03 24.74 8.86
CA SER A 340 -19.70 25.48 9.93
C SER A 340 -18.90 25.57 11.22
N ASP A 341 -18.12 24.54 11.54
CA ASP A 341 -17.22 24.49 12.70
C ASP A 341 -16.23 23.33 12.53
N PRO A 342 -15.17 23.51 11.72
CA PRO A 342 -14.33 22.41 11.27
C PRO A 342 -13.49 21.81 12.40
N GLN A 343 -13.07 22.64 13.37
CA GLN A 343 -12.32 22.15 14.53
C GLN A 343 -13.22 21.35 15.47
N LEU A 344 -14.40 21.86 15.84
CA LEU A 344 -15.31 21.14 16.73
C LEU A 344 -15.73 19.81 16.11
N CYS A 345 -16.20 19.83 14.86
CA CYS A 345 -16.66 18.63 14.18
C CYS A 345 -15.50 17.64 13.96
N GLY A 346 -14.38 18.11 13.41
CA GLY A 346 -13.22 17.28 13.10
C GLY A 346 -12.61 16.62 14.33
N PHE A 347 -12.44 17.36 15.44
CA PHE A 347 -11.90 16.79 16.68
C PHE A 347 -12.93 15.95 17.45
N SER A 348 -14.22 16.28 17.42
CA SER A 348 -15.26 15.41 17.98
C SER A 348 -15.28 14.07 17.25
N TYR A 349 -15.14 14.06 15.92
CA TYR A 349 -15.07 12.81 15.16
C TYR A 349 -13.83 11.99 15.55
N ALA A 350 -12.66 12.65 15.61
CA ALA A 350 -11.42 11.99 16.03
C ALA A 350 -11.50 11.39 17.45
N TYR A 351 -12.23 12.05 18.36
CA TYR A 351 -12.53 11.54 19.69
C TYR A 351 -13.33 10.22 19.63
N TYR A 352 -14.45 10.21 18.90
CA TYR A 352 -15.29 9.01 18.75
C TYR A 352 -14.60 7.87 18.01
N GLN A 353 -13.66 8.17 17.11
CA GLN A 353 -12.85 7.17 16.42
C GLN A 353 -11.61 6.73 17.20
N GLY A 354 -11.36 7.30 18.39
CA GLY A 354 -10.23 6.95 19.24
C GLY A 354 -8.86 7.36 18.66
N TRP A 355 -8.79 8.39 17.82
CA TRP A 355 -7.56 8.87 17.18
C TRP A 355 -6.71 9.72 18.13
N THR A 356 -6.27 9.09 19.22
CA THR A 356 -5.53 9.73 20.33
C THR A 356 -4.02 9.78 20.12
N SER A 357 -3.55 9.44 18.92
CA SER A 357 -2.15 9.56 18.50
C SER A 357 -2.10 9.68 16.98
N VAL A 358 -1.00 10.22 16.46
CA VAL A 358 -0.76 10.32 15.01
C VAL A 358 -0.86 8.93 14.36
N ASP A 359 -0.31 7.89 14.98
CA ASP A 359 -0.32 6.54 14.43
C ASP A 359 -1.74 5.97 14.31
N LYS A 360 -2.60 6.21 15.31
CA LYS A 360 -4.02 5.84 15.24
C LYS A 360 -4.75 6.64 14.16
N ALA A 361 -4.45 7.93 14.02
CA ALA A 361 -5.04 8.78 12.99
C ALA A 361 -4.59 8.38 11.57
N ILE A 362 -3.33 7.95 11.37
CA ILE A 362 -2.85 7.36 10.10
C ILE A 362 -3.65 6.10 9.78
N LYS A 363 -3.82 5.18 10.74
CA LYS A 363 -4.62 3.97 10.54
C LYS A 363 -6.09 4.31 10.23
N GLY A 364 -6.66 5.31 10.90
CA GLY A 364 -8.02 5.81 10.66
C GLY A 364 -8.19 6.41 9.27
N ALA A 365 -7.23 7.22 8.82
CA ALA A 365 -7.21 7.79 7.49
C ALA A 365 -7.14 6.71 6.41
N ALA A 366 -6.28 5.70 6.58
CA ALA A 366 -6.18 4.55 5.67
C ALA A 366 -7.50 3.75 5.61
N LYS A 367 -8.12 3.52 6.77
CA LYS A 367 -9.43 2.85 6.88
C LYS A 367 -10.48 3.61 6.07
N TYR A 368 -10.59 4.92 6.31
CA TYR A 368 -11.57 5.78 5.67
C TYR A 368 -11.45 5.76 4.14
N VAL A 369 -10.27 6.07 3.58
CA VAL A 369 -10.11 6.07 2.11
C VAL A 369 -10.29 4.69 1.49
N SER A 370 -9.92 3.64 2.22
CA SER A 370 -10.11 2.26 1.77
C SER A 370 -11.59 1.90 1.69
N GLN A 371 -12.35 2.13 2.76
CA GLN A 371 -13.74 1.68 2.88
C GLN A 371 -14.72 2.57 2.12
N GLU A 372 -14.53 3.89 2.16
CA GLU A 372 -15.47 4.83 1.56
C GLU A 372 -15.24 4.98 0.05
N TYR A 373 -14.02 4.73 -0.46
CA TYR A 373 -13.67 5.00 -1.86
C TYR A 373 -12.99 3.82 -2.59
N ILE A 374 -11.79 3.43 -2.15
CA ILE A 374 -10.87 2.57 -2.94
C ILE A 374 -11.37 1.14 -3.08
N ASN A 375 -11.76 0.53 -1.96
CA ASN A 375 -12.28 -0.82 -1.86
C ASN A 375 -13.80 -0.84 -1.65
N ASN A 376 -14.46 0.30 -1.87
CA ASN A 376 -15.92 0.39 -1.82
C ASN A 376 -16.54 -0.37 -3.01
N SER A 377 -17.41 -1.34 -2.73
CA SER A 377 -18.05 -2.19 -3.75
C SER A 377 -19.06 -1.43 -4.62
N THR A 378 -19.65 -0.36 -4.11
CA THR A 378 -20.66 0.46 -4.80
C THR A 378 -19.99 1.47 -5.72
N TYR A 379 -19.11 2.32 -5.17
CA TYR A 379 -18.54 3.45 -5.91
C TYR A 379 -17.31 3.09 -6.75
N LYS A 380 -16.54 2.05 -6.33
CA LYS A 380 -15.37 1.51 -7.06
C LYS A 380 -14.34 2.57 -7.47
N GLN A 381 -14.11 3.58 -6.61
CA GLN A 381 -13.20 4.71 -6.88
C GLN A 381 -11.75 4.34 -6.56
N ASN A 382 -11.19 3.44 -7.38
CA ASN A 382 -9.89 2.81 -7.15
C ASN A 382 -8.73 3.40 -7.98
N THR A 383 -8.88 4.62 -8.49
CA THR A 383 -7.79 5.44 -9.04
C THR A 383 -7.93 6.87 -8.52
N LEU A 384 -6.86 7.65 -8.53
CA LEU A 384 -6.93 9.08 -8.19
C LEU A 384 -7.90 9.84 -9.11
N TYR A 385 -7.93 9.46 -10.39
CA TYR A 385 -8.88 9.99 -11.34
C TYR A 385 -10.31 9.70 -10.90
N LYS A 386 -10.64 8.46 -10.54
CA LYS A 386 -11.98 8.09 -10.05
C LYS A 386 -12.33 8.69 -8.69
N PHE A 387 -11.33 8.98 -7.85
CA PHE A 387 -11.49 9.75 -6.61
C PHE A 387 -12.13 11.11 -6.90
N ARG A 388 -11.65 11.79 -7.94
CA ARG A 388 -12.14 13.11 -8.32
C ARG A 388 -13.31 13.08 -9.32
N TYR A 389 -13.32 12.10 -10.21
CA TYR A 389 -14.24 11.98 -11.35
C TYR A 389 -14.88 10.60 -11.34
N ASN A 390 -15.99 10.47 -10.62
CA ASN A 390 -16.67 9.20 -10.43
C ASN A 390 -17.16 8.61 -11.77
N PRO A 391 -16.88 7.33 -12.10
CA PRO A 391 -17.26 6.73 -13.39
C PRO A 391 -18.78 6.65 -13.64
N ASN A 392 -19.58 6.76 -12.58
CA ASN A 392 -21.04 6.77 -12.69
C ASN A 392 -21.59 8.12 -12.20
N THR A 393 -22.19 8.88 -13.13
CA THR A 393 -22.76 10.20 -12.84
C THR A 393 -23.90 10.18 -11.81
N LYS A 394 -24.54 9.02 -11.55
CA LYS A 394 -25.49 8.87 -10.42
C LYS A 394 -24.82 9.17 -9.06
N TYR A 395 -23.50 8.98 -8.97
CA TYR A 395 -22.70 9.19 -7.78
C TYR A 395 -21.73 10.36 -7.92
N ILE A 396 -22.04 11.35 -8.75
CA ILE A 396 -21.19 12.55 -8.96
C ILE A 396 -21.02 13.39 -7.69
N TRP A 397 -21.97 13.27 -6.75
CA TRP A 397 -21.88 13.85 -5.41
C TRP A 397 -20.83 13.16 -4.54
N HIS A 398 -20.47 11.91 -4.84
CA HIS A 398 -19.47 11.10 -4.14
C HIS A 398 -18.09 11.22 -4.81
N GLN A 399 -17.55 12.44 -4.80
CA GLN A 399 -16.20 12.77 -5.27
C GLN A 399 -15.39 13.28 -4.08
N TYR A 400 -14.17 12.77 -3.89
CA TYR A 400 -13.37 13.01 -2.69
C TYR A 400 -13.03 14.49 -2.46
N ALA A 401 -12.83 15.24 -3.55
CA ALA A 401 -12.42 16.63 -3.51
C ALA A 401 -13.16 17.46 -4.54
N THR A 402 -13.23 18.76 -4.27
CA THR A 402 -13.88 19.74 -5.16
C THR A 402 -12.88 20.45 -6.07
N ASP A 403 -11.59 20.41 -5.73
CA ASP A 403 -10.48 20.86 -6.57
C ASP A 403 -10.45 20.02 -7.86
N PRO A 404 -10.60 20.61 -9.06
CA PRO A 404 -10.53 19.85 -10.30
C PRO A 404 -9.15 19.22 -10.54
N GLY A 405 -8.07 19.86 -10.08
CA GLY A 405 -6.70 19.37 -10.23
C GLY A 405 -6.28 18.34 -9.19
N TYR A 406 -7.19 17.87 -8.33
CA TYR A 406 -6.86 17.04 -7.17
C TYR A 406 -6.09 15.76 -7.54
N ALA A 407 -6.62 15.00 -8.50
CA ALA A 407 -6.00 13.77 -8.98
C ALA A 407 -4.60 14.03 -9.57
N GLN A 408 -4.46 15.12 -10.32
CA GLN A 408 -3.20 15.51 -10.96
C GLN A 408 -2.15 15.91 -9.93
N LYS A 409 -2.52 16.65 -8.88
CA LYS A 409 -1.59 17.06 -7.79
C LYS A 409 -0.95 15.85 -7.11
N ILE A 410 -1.76 14.87 -6.71
CA ILE A 410 -1.24 13.66 -6.05
C ILE A 410 -0.49 12.80 -7.05
N GLY A 411 -1.01 12.61 -8.28
CA GLY A 411 -0.34 11.83 -9.32
C GLY A 411 1.05 12.39 -9.66
N LYS A 412 1.17 13.73 -9.78
CA LYS A 412 2.45 14.41 -9.99
C LYS A 412 3.40 14.21 -8.82
N LEU A 413 2.91 14.28 -7.57
CA LEU A 413 3.71 14.03 -6.38
C LEU A 413 4.24 12.58 -6.34
N MET A 414 3.38 11.61 -6.66
CA MET A 414 3.77 10.20 -6.78
C MET A 414 4.87 10.01 -7.83
N TYR A 415 4.65 10.51 -9.04
CA TYR A 415 5.61 10.35 -10.15
C TYR A 415 6.95 11.05 -9.88
N SER A 416 6.91 12.33 -9.50
CA SER A 416 8.12 13.16 -9.42
C SER A 416 8.94 12.91 -8.17
N GLN A 417 8.32 12.51 -7.05
CA GLN A 417 9.01 12.47 -5.76
C GLN A 417 9.05 11.09 -5.10
N PHE A 418 8.03 10.25 -5.30
CA PHE A 418 7.87 9.04 -4.47
C PHE A 418 7.87 7.70 -5.22
N ARG A 419 7.76 7.68 -6.55
CA ARG A 419 7.74 6.43 -7.34
C ARG A 419 8.95 5.54 -7.09
N SER A 420 10.07 6.14 -6.76
CA SER A 420 11.33 5.44 -6.51
C SER A 420 11.33 4.67 -5.18
N ALA A 421 10.30 4.84 -4.34
CA ALA A 421 10.08 4.10 -3.11
C ALA A 421 9.51 2.69 -3.34
N TYR A 422 8.85 2.44 -4.48
CA TYR A 422 8.39 1.09 -4.81
C TYR A 422 9.57 0.14 -4.82
N ALA A 423 9.38 -1.03 -4.22
CA ALA A 423 10.34 -2.10 -4.37
C ALA A 423 10.32 -2.58 -5.83
N THR A 424 11.45 -3.07 -6.30
CA THR A 424 11.55 -3.74 -7.59
C THR A 424 10.55 -4.90 -7.73
N GLY A 425 10.11 -5.20 -8.95
CA GLY A 425 9.22 -6.32 -9.24
C GLY A 425 7.72 -6.02 -9.15
N ASN A 426 7.32 -4.87 -8.60
CA ASN A 426 5.91 -4.49 -8.57
C ASN A 426 5.36 -4.29 -9.99
N THR A 427 4.08 -4.63 -10.17
CA THR A 427 3.31 -4.26 -11.36
C THR A 427 2.42 -3.07 -11.05
N LEU A 428 2.62 -1.97 -11.76
CA LEU A 428 1.76 -0.79 -11.73
C LEU A 428 0.65 -0.97 -12.76
N THR A 429 -0.58 -1.10 -12.29
CA THR A 429 -1.75 -1.24 -13.18
C THR A 429 -2.42 0.11 -13.32
N PHE A 430 -2.45 0.64 -14.54
CA PHE A 430 -3.09 1.90 -14.88
C PHE A 430 -4.46 1.63 -15.50
N ASP A 431 -5.48 2.33 -15.02
CA ASP A 431 -6.88 2.17 -15.40
C ASP A 431 -7.45 3.50 -15.87
N ARG A 432 -7.54 3.64 -17.20
CA ARG A 432 -7.92 4.89 -17.86
C ARG A 432 -9.43 4.96 -18.07
N PRO A 433 -10.02 6.16 -18.02
CA PRO A 433 -11.42 6.34 -18.38
C PRO A 433 -11.62 6.07 -19.87
N LYS A 434 -12.71 5.39 -20.21
CA LYS A 434 -13.25 5.28 -21.57
C LYS A 434 -14.66 5.85 -21.56
N PHE A 435 -14.82 7.07 -22.09
CA PHE A 435 -16.14 7.69 -22.24
C PHE A 435 -16.91 7.04 -23.39
N LYS A 436 -18.25 7.12 -23.34
CA LYS A 436 -19.11 6.62 -24.41
C LYS A 436 -19.00 7.43 -25.69
#